data_AF-A0A172UX36-F1
#
_entry.id   AF-A0A172UX36-F1
#
_cell.length_a   1.000
_cell.length_b   1.000
_cell.length_c   1.000
_cell.angle_alpha   90.00
_cell.angle_beta   90.00
_cell.angle_gamma   90.00
#
_symmetry.space_group_name_H-M   'P 1'
#
loop_
_entity.id
_entity.type
_entity.pdbx_description
1 polymer ?
#
loop_
_entity_poly.entity_id
_entity_poly.type
_entity_poly.pdbx_seq_one_letter_code
_entity_poly.pdbx_strand_id
1 'polypeptide(L)'
;MQKGLLYMDYGLWLLADDTGRITLTGWSETGSDDATSAAPVRTDHWPVYALCDGREQLPDCLRELGLELAPGADLNDLDKNWDVYVRHTDIASLRTALDNRRAAAK
;
A
#
# COMPACT_ATOMS: atom_id res chain seq x y z
N MET A 1 -23.92 10.29 -3.46
CA MET A 1 -22.96 10.60 -4.53
C MET A 1 -21.63 10.02 -4.12
N GLN A 2 -21.19 8.95 -4.78
CA GLN A 2 -19.90 8.32 -4.51
C GLN A 2 -18.82 9.35 -4.88
N LYS A 3 -18.05 9.86 -3.90
CA LYS A 3 -16.86 10.65 -4.21
C LYS A 3 -16.00 9.77 -5.10
N GLY A 4 -15.81 10.19 -6.35
CA GLY A 4 -14.90 9.49 -7.25
C GLY A 4 -13.54 9.48 -6.57
N LEU A 5 -13.03 8.28 -6.27
CA LEU A 5 -11.71 8.07 -5.69
C LEU A 5 -10.70 8.74 -6.63
N LEU A 6 -10.22 9.92 -6.23
CA LEU A 6 -9.14 10.59 -6.95
C LEU A 6 -7.88 9.77 -6.71
N TYR A 7 -6.91 9.88 -7.62
CA TYR A 7 -5.60 9.22 -7.50
C TYR A 7 -4.90 9.49 -6.13
N MET A 8 -5.28 10.57 -5.45
CA MET A 8 -4.84 10.96 -4.10
C MET A 8 -5.47 10.14 -2.97
N ASP A 9 -6.45 9.28 -3.23
CA ASP A 9 -7.07 8.41 -2.22
C ASP A 9 -6.36 7.03 -2.11
N TYR A 10 -5.43 6.73 -3.02
CA TYR A 10 -4.62 5.50 -2.94
C TYR A 10 -3.46 5.72 -1.98
N GLY A 11 -3.71 5.43 -0.71
CA GLY A 11 -2.70 5.51 0.35
C GLY A 11 -1.63 4.42 0.29
N LEU A 12 -1.52 3.62 -0.78
CA LEU A 12 -0.56 2.52 -0.90
C LEU A 12 0.11 2.53 -2.28
N TRP A 13 1.41 2.32 -2.31
CA TRP A 13 2.16 2.18 -3.57
C TRP A 13 3.34 1.22 -3.44
N LEU A 14 3.68 0.62 -4.57
CA LEU A 14 4.79 -0.28 -4.77
C LEU A 14 5.99 0.48 -5.35
N LEU A 15 7.18 0.06 -4.95
CA LEU A 15 8.46 0.52 -5.47
C LEU A 15 9.41 -0.67 -5.63
N ALA A 16 10.23 -0.66 -6.67
CA ALA A 16 11.39 -1.54 -6.78
C ALA A 16 12.60 -0.84 -6.13
N ASP A 17 13.32 -1.52 -5.25
CA ASP A 17 14.60 -1.03 -4.75
C ASP A 17 15.76 -1.32 -5.72
N ASP A 18 16.94 -0.82 -5.42
CA ASP A 18 18.14 -0.97 -6.26
C ASP A 18 18.58 -2.45 -6.44
N THR A 19 18.04 -3.37 -5.64
CA THR A 19 18.30 -4.81 -5.74
C THR A 19 17.26 -5.57 -6.56
N GLY A 20 16.21 -4.88 -7.03
CA GLY A 20 15.07 -5.47 -7.74
C GLY A 20 13.99 -6.05 -6.83
N ARG A 21 14.15 -5.92 -5.51
CA ARG A 21 13.15 -6.33 -4.53
C ARG A 21 11.98 -5.34 -4.56
N ILE A 22 10.77 -5.88 -4.52
CA ILE A 22 9.56 -5.07 -4.48
C ILE A 22 9.24 -4.74 -3.03
N THR A 23 8.96 -3.47 -2.80
CA THR A 23 8.57 -2.91 -1.51
C THR A 23 7.18 -2.30 -1.60
N LEU A 24 6.49 -2.26 -0.46
CA LEU A 24 5.23 -1.57 -0.27
C LEU A 24 5.41 -0.51 0.80
N THR A 25 4.89 0.67 0.53
CA THR A 25 4.73 1.71 1.56
C THR A 25 3.40 2.43 1.31
N GLY A 26 3.11 3.38 2.18
CA GLY A 26 1.79 3.99 2.21
C GLY A 26 1.61 5.08 3.24
N TRP A 27 0.38 5.53 3.35
CA TRP A 27 -0.16 6.25 4.47
C TRP A 27 -1.61 5.84 4.70
N SER A 28 -2.06 5.97 5.94
CA SER A 28 -3.45 5.78 6.33
C SER A 28 -3.89 6.94 7.20
N GLU A 29 -5.12 7.40 7.02
CA GLU A 29 -5.71 8.37 7.93
C GLU A 29 -6.14 7.66 9.22
N THR A 30 -5.76 8.25 10.36
CA THR A 30 -6.23 7.87 11.69
C THR A 30 -7.00 9.05 12.25
N GLY A 31 -8.32 8.92 12.26
CA GLY A 31 -9.26 9.95 12.68
C GLY A 31 -10.68 9.40 12.68
N SER A 32 -11.51 9.87 13.61
CA SER A 32 -12.89 9.40 13.72
C SER A 32 -13.73 9.96 12.58
N ASP A 33 -14.41 9.09 11.83
CA ASP A 33 -15.46 9.45 10.85
C ASP A 33 -16.75 9.96 11.55
N ASP A 34 -16.68 10.14 12.87
CA ASP A 34 -17.77 10.65 13.70
C ASP A 34 -17.87 12.16 13.53
N ALA A 35 -18.98 12.62 12.93
CA ALA A 35 -19.29 14.02 12.66
C ALA A 35 -19.32 14.91 13.92
N THR A 36 -19.21 14.32 15.11
CA THR A 36 -19.14 14.97 16.42
C THR A 36 -17.73 15.12 17.01
N SER A 37 -16.71 14.49 16.43
CA SER A 37 -15.33 14.59 16.92
C SER A 37 -14.54 15.67 16.20
N ALA A 38 -14.30 16.80 16.86
CA ALA A 38 -13.41 17.88 16.39
C ALA A 38 -11.92 17.51 16.40
N ALA A 39 -11.58 16.22 16.46
CA ALA A 39 -10.20 15.75 16.47
C ALA A 39 -9.62 15.85 15.05
N PRO A 40 -8.42 16.41 14.87
CA PRO A 40 -7.80 16.51 13.56
C PRO A 40 -7.50 15.11 13.01
N VAL A 41 -7.90 14.87 11.75
CA VAL A 41 -7.48 13.69 11.00
C VAL A 41 -5.96 13.69 10.93
N ARG A 42 -5.32 12.61 11.41
CA ARG A 42 -3.87 12.44 11.33
C ARG A 42 -3.52 11.50 10.20
N THR A 43 -2.63 11.95 9.32
CA THR A 43 -2.02 11.08 8.31
C THR A 43 -0.88 10.32 8.98
N ASP A 44 -0.96 8.99 8.99
CA ASP A 44 0.09 8.12 9.50
C ASP A 44 0.83 7.47 8.33
N HIS A 45 2.13 7.76 8.21
CA HIS A 45 2.98 7.21 7.16
C HIS A 45 3.47 5.82 7.55
N TRP A 46 3.34 4.89 6.62
CA TRP A 46 3.77 3.52 6.82
C TRP A 46 5.29 3.42 6.64
N PRO A 47 5.95 2.50 7.37
CA PRO A 47 7.31 2.14 7.04
C PRO A 47 7.34 1.41 5.69
N VAL A 48 8.53 1.30 5.11
CA VAL A 48 8.74 0.46 3.92
C VAL A 48 8.72 -1.01 4.35
N TYR A 49 7.85 -1.79 3.72
CA TYR A 49 7.75 -3.24 3.88
C TYR A 49 8.34 -3.94 2.65
N ALA A 50 9.25 -4.90 2.86
CA ALA A 50 9.67 -5.80 1.79
C ALA A 50 8.51 -6.75 1.47
N LEU A 51 8.07 -6.78 0.21
CA LEU A 51 6.99 -7.65 -0.25
C LEU A 51 7.51 -8.97 -0.81
N CYS A 52 8.41 -8.88 -1.79
CA CYS A 52 8.97 -10.02 -2.49
C CYS A 52 10.33 -9.69 -3.08
N ASP A 53 11.15 -10.72 -3.26
CA ASP A 53 12.54 -10.56 -3.68
C ASP A 53 12.70 -10.21 -5.16
N GLY A 54 11.65 -10.40 -5.97
CA GLY A 54 11.70 -10.16 -7.39
C GLY A 54 10.34 -9.98 -8.06
N ARG A 55 10.37 -9.40 -9.26
CA ARG A 55 9.20 -9.04 -10.07
C ARG A 55 8.34 -10.24 -10.44
N GLU A 56 8.95 -11.40 -10.60
CA GLU A 56 8.32 -12.67 -10.93
C GLU A 56 7.41 -13.19 -9.80
N GLN A 57 7.70 -12.85 -8.55
CA GLN A 57 6.91 -13.22 -7.38
C GLN A 57 5.74 -12.26 -7.14
N LEU A 58 5.81 -11.06 -7.73
CA LEU A 58 4.86 -9.98 -7.44
C LEU A 58 3.39 -10.37 -7.66
N PRO A 59 2.98 -11.05 -8.74
CA PRO A 59 1.58 -11.44 -8.92
C PRO A 59 1.04 -12.30 -7.76
N ASP A 60 1.85 -13.23 -7.26
CA ASP A 60 1.47 -14.08 -6.13
C ASP A 60 1.43 -13.29 -4.81
N CYS A 61 2.41 -12.42 -4.57
CA CYS A 61 2.41 -11.59 -3.37
C CYS A 61 1.23 -10.61 -3.32
N LEU A 62 0.83 -10.04 -4.46
CA LEU A 62 -0.38 -9.20 -4.52
C LEU A 62 -1.63 -10.02 -4.19
N ARG A 63 -1.76 -11.22 -4.78
CA ARG A 63 -2.90 -12.11 -4.54
C ARG A 63 -2.99 -12.55 -3.08
N GLU A 64 -1.86 -12.93 -2.46
CA GLU A 64 -1.82 -13.35 -1.06
C GLU A 64 -2.21 -12.25 -0.08
N LEU A 65 -1.87 -11.01 -0.41
CA LEU A 65 -2.15 -9.85 0.42
C LEU A 65 -3.44 -9.14 0.04
N GLY A 66 -4.22 -9.67 -0.91
CA GLY A 66 -5.46 -9.04 -1.37
C GLY A 66 -5.26 -7.66 -2.01
N LEU A 67 -4.06 -7.38 -2.53
CA LEU A 67 -3.73 -6.11 -3.17
C LEU A 67 -4.19 -6.12 -4.62
N GLU A 68 -4.86 -5.04 -5.02
CA GLU A 68 -5.26 -4.82 -6.41
C GLU A 68 -4.60 -3.55 -6.95
N LEU A 69 -4.35 -3.52 -8.25
CA LEU A 69 -3.88 -2.30 -8.90
C LEU A 69 -4.95 -1.20 -8.83
N ALA A 70 -4.50 0.03 -8.56
CA ALA A 70 -5.34 1.20 -8.73
C ALA A 70 -5.70 1.38 -10.23
N PRO A 71 -6.85 2.01 -10.56
CA PRO A 71 -7.19 2.35 -11.93
C PRO A 71 -6.08 3.15 -12.61
N GLY A 72 -5.60 2.65 -13.76
CA GLY A 72 -4.54 3.28 -14.54
C GLY A 72 -3.11 2.97 -14.07
N ALA A 73 -2.93 2.22 -12.98
CA ALA A 73 -1.63 1.75 -12.55
C ALA A 73 -1.16 0.58 -13.42
N ASP A 74 0.12 0.59 -13.80
CA ASP A 74 0.77 -0.49 -14.54
C ASP A 74 1.99 -0.98 -13.76
N LEU A 75 2.07 -2.29 -13.53
CA LEU A 75 3.23 -2.89 -12.86
C LEU A 75 4.53 -2.74 -13.68
N ASN A 76 4.47 -2.46 -14.98
CA ASN A 76 5.64 -2.18 -15.82
C ASN A 76 6.28 -0.82 -15.49
N ASP A 77 5.57 0.06 -14.78
CA ASP A 77 6.14 1.34 -14.33
C ASP A 77 7.19 1.14 -13.22
N LEU A 78 7.20 -0.02 -12.55
CA LEU A 78 8.29 -0.42 -11.66
C LEU A 78 9.64 -0.49 -12.38
N ASP A 79 9.67 -0.90 -13.66
CA ASP A 79 10.92 -0.97 -14.46
C ASP A 79 11.50 0.42 -14.76
N LYS A 80 10.70 1.47 -14.55
CA LYS A 80 11.08 2.88 -14.68
C LYS A 80 11.36 3.53 -13.33
N ASN A 81 11.36 2.75 -12.24
CA ASN A 81 11.42 3.22 -10.85
C ASN A 81 10.30 4.22 -10.52
N TRP A 82 9.09 4.01 -11.06
CA TRP A 82 7.92 4.82 -10.74
C TRP A 82 7.04 4.14 -9.68
N ASP A 83 6.32 4.96 -8.92
CA ASP A 83 5.35 4.49 -7.95
C ASP A 83 4.19 3.78 -8.66
N VAL A 84 3.90 2.55 -8.24
CA VAL A 84 2.72 1.81 -8.73
C VAL A 84 1.68 1.71 -7.64
N TYR A 85 0.60 2.45 -7.81
CA TYR A 85 -0.46 2.57 -6.81
C TYR A 85 -1.32 1.30 -6.74
N VAL A 86 -1.63 0.89 -5.52
CA VAL A 86 -2.46 -0.27 -5.22
C VAL A 86 -3.56 0.11 -4.24
N ARG A 87 -4.56 -0.75 -4.15
CA ARG A 87 -5.68 -0.64 -3.22
C ARG A 87 -5.86 -1.94 -2.44
N HIS A 88 -6.41 -1.80 -1.24
CA HIS A 88 -6.82 -2.91 -0.40
C HIS A 88 -8.14 -2.55 0.27
N THR A 89 -9.05 -3.52 0.42
CA THR A 89 -10.38 -3.29 1.00
C THR A 89 -10.36 -3.07 2.51
N ASP A 90 -9.31 -3.56 3.19
CA ASP A 90 -9.12 -3.44 4.63
C ASP A 90 -7.67 -3.03 4.96
N ILE A 91 -7.43 -1.72 4.99
CA ILE A 91 -6.10 -1.14 5.22
C ILE A 91 -5.53 -1.52 6.59
N ALA A 92 -6.38 -1.65 7.62
CA ALA A 92 -5.94 -1.98 8.98
C ALA A 92 -5.46 -3.44 9.10
N SER A 93 -6.20 -4.38 8.52
CA SER A 93 -5.80 -5.79 8.48
C SER A 93 -4.53 -6.00 7.65
N LEU A 94 -4.40 -5.33 6.50
CA LEU A 94 -3.19 -5.36 5.69
C LEU A 94 -1.98 -4.90 6.49
N ARG A 95 -2.07 -3.75 7.17
CA ARG A 95 -0.97 -3.22 7.97
C ARG A 95 -0.53 -4.19 9.05
N THR A 96 -1.50 -4.76 9.77
CA THR A 96 -1.23 -5.75 10.82
C THR A 96 -0.49 -6.97 10.26
N ALA A 97 -0.90 -7.48 9.10
CA ALA A 97 -0.23 -8.60 8.44
C ALA A 97 1.21 -8.27 8.05
N LEU A 98 1.46 -7.06 7.53
CA LEU A 98 2.78 -6.60 7.13
C LEU A 98 3.71 -6.37 8.33
N ASP A 99 3.19 -5.79 9.41
CA ASP A 99 3.94 -5.62 10.66
C ASP A 99 4.35 -6.97 11.28
N ASN A 100 3.44 -7.95 11.27
CA ASN A 100 3.74 -9.30 11.72
C ASN A 100 4.81 -9.98 10.85
N ARG A 101 4.71 -9.87 9.52
CA ARG A 101 5.75 -10.39 8.59
C ARG A 101 7.11 -9.74 8.86
N ARG A 102 7.14 -8.42 9.03
CA ARG A 102 8.36 -7.66 9.34
C ARG A 102 8.98 -8.06 10.68
N ALA A 103 8.15 -8.33 11.69
CA ALA A 103 8.62 -8.77 13.00
C ALA A 103 9.22 -10.19 12.96
N ALA A 104 8.64 -11.09 12.14
CA ALA A 104 9.12 -12.46 11.98
C ALA A 104 10.41 -12.58 11.13
N ALA A 105 10.71 -11.57 10.31
CA ALA A 105 11.93 -11.50 9.50
C ALA A 105 13.16 -10.95 10.27
N LYS A 106 13.01 -10.62 11.56
CA LYS A 106 14.10 -10.20 12.46
C LYS A 106 14.61 -11.38 13.27
#